data_AF-A0A6G0R635-F1
#
_entry.id   AF-A0A6G0R635-F1
#
_cell.length_a   1.000
_cell.length_b   1.000
_cell.length_c   1.000
_cell.angle_alpha   90.00
_cell.angle_beta   90.00
_cell.angle_gamma   90.00
#
_symmetry.space_group_name_H-M   'P 1'
#
loop_
_entity.id
_entity.type
_entity.pdbx_description
1 polymer ?
#
loop_
_entity_poly.entity_id
_entity_poly.type
_entity_poly.pdbx_seq_one_letter_code
_entity_poly.pdbx_strand_id
1 'polypeptide(L)'
;MRLEPTDSVLFETFIQELHTFYLQADEVVGACGLETSAAPSVTKHRDGRTEYYQHADRQSLPFKLKHVGHSLWHLAQLKHRQEGREIYEGVEDPENTIALKFRVTRRRMGEKVSLLQRVVARRFQETNRVVVVWKLFTEGEGMFRWMHADETGWSIARPSTSSDATGTILDTCFRHVPMHFSNSASCTPVVDEFTNMVVSRGEEENQTVLKALEKMLLDDTVASVMN
;
A
#
# COMPACT_ATOMS: atom_id res chain seq x y z
N MET A 1 -5.78 -24.40 -4.92
CA MET A 1 -6.22 -24.37 -3.50
C MET A 1 -7.33 -23.33 -3.43
N ARG A 2 -8.47 -23.63 -2.81
CA ARG A 2 -9.68 -22.79 -2.81
C ARG A 2 -9.56 -21.78 -1.66
N LEU A 3 -9.80 -20.49 -1.92
CA LEU A 3 -9.85 -19.46 -0.88
C LEU A 3 -10.82 -19.86 0.22
N GLU A 4 -10.49 -19.57 1.48
CA GLU A 4 -11.40 -19.83 2.59
C GLU A 4 -12.65 -18.94 2.43
N PRO A 5 -13.87 -19.40 2.76
CA PRO A 5 -15.09 -18.61 2.58
C PRO A 5 -15.06 -17.23 3.24
N THR A 6 -14.26 -17.08 4.30
CA THR A 6 -14.00 -15.82 5.01
C THR A 6 -13.18 -14.83 4.17
N ASP A 7 -12.27 -15.30 3.33
CA ASP A 7 -11.42 -14.45 2.49
C ASP A 7 -12.23 -13.80 1.37
N SER A 8 -13.15 -14.55 0.74
CA SER A 8 -14.01 -14.02 -0.33
C SER A 8 -14.88 -12.85 0.15
N VAL A 9 -15.52 -12.99 1.31
CA VAL A 9 -16.35 -11.91 1.89
C VAL A 9 -15.51 -10.67 2.22
N LEU A 10 -14.29 -10.85 2.73
CA LEU A 10 -13.36 -9.74 2.98
C LEU A 10 -12.99 -9.03 1.68
N PHE A 11 -12.65 -9.77 0.63
CA PHE A 11 -12.32 -9.17 -0.67
C PHE A 11 -13.49 -8.43 -1.28
N GLU A 12 -14.69 -9.01 -1.27
CA GLU A 12 -15.91 -8.35 -1.75
C GLU A 12 -16.18 -7.03 -1.01
N THR A 13 -16.05 -7.05 0.32
CA THR A 13 -16.20 -5.84 1.16
C THR A 13 -15.18 -4.78 0.78
N PHE A 14 -13.89 -5.13 0.71
CA PHE A 14 -12.84 -4.18 0.37
C PHE A 14 -12.98 -3.62 -1.05
N ILE A 15 -13.38 -4.45 -2.02
CA ILE A 15 -13.65 -4.00 -3.40
C ILE A 15 -14.73 -2.91 -3.43
N GLN A 16 -15.79 -3.04 -2.62
CA GLN A 16 -16.85 -2.03 -2.52
C GLN A 16 -16.33 -0.73 -1.88
N GLU A 17 -15.43 -0.82 -0.91
CA GLU A 17 -14.85 0.35 -0.23
C GLU A 17 -13.90 1.18 -1.11
N LEU A 18 -13.20 0.56 -2.08
CA LEU A 18 -12.17 1.25 -2.88
C LEU A 18 -12.69 2.49 -3.63
N HIS A 19 -13.96 2.50 -4.05
CA HIS A 19 -14.51 3.69 -4.70
C HIS A 19 -14.65 4.86 -3.72
N THR A 20 -15.05 4.59 -2.47
CA THR A 20 -15.10 5.61 -1.41
C THR A 20 -13.70 6.16 -1.13
N PHE A 21 -12.68 5.31 -1.05
CA PHE A 21 -11.30 5.77 -0.87
C PHE A 21 -10.83 6.64 -2.02
N TYR A 22 -11.17 6.28 -3.26
CA TYR A 22 -10.87 7.11 -4.42
C TYR A 22 -11.51 8.51 -4.33
N LEU A 23 -12.78 8.61 -3.90
CA LEU A 23 -13.44 9.90 -3.70
C LEU A 23 -12.78 10.77 -2.62
N GLN A 24 -12.07 10.17 -1.67
CA GLN A 24 -11.34 10.86 -0.59
C GLN A 24 -9.90 11.26 -0.97
N ALA A 25 -9.41 10.87 -2.15
CA ALA A 25 -7.99 10.97 -2.49
C ALA A 25 -7.43 12.42 -2.39
N ASP A 26 -8.17 13.40 -2.89
CA ASP A 26 -7.75 14.81 -2.86
C ASP A 26 -7.73 15.40 -1.45
N GLU A 27 -8.72 15.04 -0.63
CA GLU A 27 -8.80 15.46 0.77
C GLU A 27 -7.61 14.92 1.57
N VAL A 28 -7.32 13.62 1.42
CA VAL A 28 -6.22 12.96 2.13
C VAL A 28 -4.87 13.55 1.73
N VAL A 29 -4.61 13.73 0.44
CA VAL A 29 -3.35 14.32 -0.04
C VAL A 29 -3.20 15.77 0.42
N GLY A 30 -4.27 16.56 0.38
CA GLY A 30 -4.28 17.93 0.90
C GLY A 30 -3.95 18.00 2.39
N ALA A 31 -4.53 17.10 3.19
CA ALA A 31 -4.30 17.04 4.63
C ALA A 31 -2.88 16.59 5.03
N CYS A 32 -2.18 15.86 4.16
CA CYS A 32 -0.83 15.35 4.45
C CYS A 32 0.28 16.41 4.38
N GLY A 33 0.01 17.62 3.88
CA GLY A 33 1.00 18.71 3.86
C GLY A 33 2.26 18.39 3.05
N LEU A 34 2.14 17.56 2.01
CA LEU A 34 3.25 17.01 1.22
C LEU A 34 4.10 18.05 0.48
N GLU A 35 3.67 19.31 0.42
CA GLU A 35 4.41 20.43 -0.17
C GLU A 35 5.66 20.83 0.63
N THR A 36 5.76 20.48 1.93
CA THR A 36 6.75 21.06 2.86
C THR A 36 7.71 20.03 3.48
N SER A 37 7.52 18.73 3.24
CA SER A 37 8.34 17.70 3.90
C SER A 37 9.57 17.29 3.08
N ALA A 38 10.76 17.38 3.70
CA ALA A 38 12.03 17.00 3.08
C ALA A 38 12.39 15.50 3.22
N ALA A 39 11.62 14.72 3.99
CA ALA A 39 11.85 13.29 4.16
C ALA A 39 10.54 12.51 4.42
N PRO A 40 10.44 11.26 3.93
CA PRO A 40 9.36 10.37 4.34
C PRO A 40 9.48 10.13 5.85
N SER A 41 8.42 10.42 6.59
CA SER A 41 8.36 10.09 8.01
C SER A 41 7.00 9.49 8.34
N VAL A 42 7.03 8.31 8.98
CA VAL A 42 5.84 7.75 9.60
C VAL A 42 5.53 8.55 10.85
N THR A 43 4.33 9.11 10.90
CA THR A 43 3.85 9.89 12.04
C THR A 43 2.75 9.13 12.77
N LYS A 44 2.82 9.09 14.10
CA LYS A 44 1.78 8.49 14.94
C LYS A 44 0.71 9.53 15.23
N HIS A 45 -0.54 9.17 14.99
CA HIS A 45 -1.73 9.98 15.21
C HIS A 45 -2.73 9.24 16.10
N ARG A 46 -3.70 9.98 16.65
CA ARG A 46 -4.79 9.44 17.44
C ARG A 46 -6.08 10.18 17.12
N ASP A 47 -7.12 9.44 16.73
CA ASP A 47 -8.48 9.93 16.56
C ASP A 47 -9.40 9.25 17.60
N GLY A 48 -9.78 10.00 18.63
CA GLY A 48 -10.49 9.47 19.78
C GLY A 48 -9.74 8.32 20.46
N ARG A 49 -10.24 7.08 20.30
CA ARG A 49 -9.65 5.85 20.85
C ARG A 49 -8.81 5.07 19.85
N THR A 50 -8.81 5.48 18.58
CA THR A 50 -8.12 4.79 17.49
C THR A 50 -6.76 5.44 17.28
N GLU A 51 -5.69 4.65 17.39
CA GLU A 51 -4.35 5.08 17.02
C GLU A 51 -4.05 4.64 15.58
N TYR A 52 -3.39 5.50 14.81
CA TYR A 52 -2.95 5.15 13.47
C TYR A 52 -1.56 5.73 13.16
N TYR A 53 -0.88 5.08 12.23
CA TYR A 53 0.46 5.44 11.77
C TYR A 53 0.36 5.85 10.30
N GLN A 54 0.69 7.10 9.99
CA GLN A 54 0.56 7.65 8.65
C GLN A 54 1.94 7.82 8.01
N HIS A 55 2.12 7.21 6.86
CA HIS A 55 3.16 7.55 5.91
C HIS A 55 2.64 8.60 4.94
N ALA A 56 3.49 9.56 4.59
CA ALA A 56 3.22 10.49 3.50
C ALA A 56 4.54 10.89 2.84
N ASP A 57 4.64 10.73 1.52
CA ASP A 57 5.78 11.18 0.72
C ASP A 57 5.35 11.78 -0.63
N ARG A 58 6.25 12.61 -1.18
CA ARG A 58 6.13 13.16 -2.52
C ARG A 58 7.43 12.96 -3.29
N GLN A 59 7.29 12.50 -4.52
CA GLN A 59 8.39 12.36 -5.46
C GLN A 59 8.15 13.18 -6.73
N SER A 60 9.19 13.87 -7.17
CA SER A 60 9.23 14.53 -8.48
C SER A 60 10.01 13.65 -9.44
N LEU A 61 9.31 13.04 -10.38
CA LEU A 61 9.86 12.09 -11.34
C LEU A 61 10.02 12.78 -12.70
N PRO A 62 11.21 12.75 -13.34
CA PRO A 62 11.44 13.37 -14.64
C PRO A 62 10.90 12.52 -15.82
N PHE A 63 9.74 11.88 -15.62
CA PHE A 63 9.12 10.96 -16.57
C PHE A 63 7.66 11.35 -16.83
N LYS A 64 7.14 10.99 -18.01
CA LYS A 64 5.76 11.31 -18.42
C LYS A 64 4.75 10.52 -17.60
N LEU A 65 3.59 11.15 -17.32
CA LEU A 65 2.51 10.56 -16.52
C LEU A 65 2.09 9.16 -16.99
N LYS A 66 1.94 8.98 -18.31
CA LYS A 66 1.52 7.67 -18.89
C LYS A 66 2.48 6.55 -18.48
N HIS A 67 3.78 6.84 -18.48
CA HIS A 67 4.82 5.86 -18.15
C HIS A 67 4.82 5.56 -16.66
N VAL A 68 4.81 6.60 -15.82
CA VAL A 68 4.74 6.46 -14.36
C VAL A 68 3.46 5.70 -13.94
N GLY A 69 2.30 6.05 -14.49
CA GLY A 69 1.03 5.41 -14.17
C GLY A 69 0.94 3.95 -14.62
N HIS A 70 1.62 3.57 -15.70
CA HIS A 70 1.73 2.18 -16.13
C HIS A 70 2.62 1.37 -15.17
N SER A 71 3.82 1.88 -14.87
CA SER A 71 4.77 1.23 -13.97
C SER A 71 4.24 1.12 -12.54
N LEU A 72 3.57 2.17 -12.03
CA LEU A 72 2.92 2.17 -10.73
C LEU A 72 1.86 1.05 -10.63
N TRP A 73 1.00 0.91 -11.64
CA TRP A 73 0.01 -0.17 -11.66
C TRP A 73 0.64 -1.55 -11.74
N HIS A 74 1.69 -1.71 -12.55
CA HIS A 74 2.42 -2.96 -12.64
C HIS A 74 2.96 -3.40 -11.27
N LEU A 75 3.49 -2.45 -10.49
CA LEU A 75 4.06 -2.70 -9.17
C LEU A 75 2.99 -2.95 -8.10
N ALA A 76 1.83 -2.29 -8.19
CA ALA A 76 0.68 -2.52 -7.32
C ALA A 76 0.14 -3.96 -7.36
N GLN A 77 0.49 -4.75 -8.38
CA GLN A 77 0.16 -6.18 -8.47
C GLN A 77 1.04 -7.06 -7.56
N LEU A 78 2.03 -6.49 -6.87
CA LEU A 78 2.89 -7.14 -5.86
C LEU A 78 3.50 -8.47 -6.33
N LYS A 79 3.91 -8.59 -7.60
CA LYS A 79 4.42 -9.85 -8.19
C LYS A 79 5.64 -10.45 -7.49
N HIS A 80 6.31 -9.71 -6.62
CA HIS A 80 7.43 -10.22 -5.83
C HIS A 80 6.98 -10.95 -4.54
N ARG A 81 5.69 -10.91 -4.17
CA ARG A 81 5.11 -11.61 -3.01
C ARG A 81 4.51 -12.95 -3.42
N GLN A 82 5.24 -14.04 -3.14
CA GLN A 82 4.89 -15.39 -3.62
C GLN A 82 4.57 -16.39 -2.50
N GLU A 83 5.05 -16.17 -1.28
CA GLU A 83 4.76 -17.08 -0.16
C GLU A 83 3.26 -17.05 0.16
N GLY A 84 2.59 -18.21 0.06
CA GLY A 84 1.15 -18.31 0.30
C GLY A 84 0.29 -17.43 -0.62
N ARG A 85 0.80 -17.07 -1.82
CA ARG A 85 0.10 -16.18 -2.74
C ARG A 85 -1.13 -16.87 -3.34
N GLU A 86 -2.28 -16.25 -3.21
CA GLU A 86 -3.55 -16.67 -3.82
C GLU A 86 -4.23 -15.43 -4.43
N ILE A 87 -4.70 -15.52 -5.68
CA ILE A 87 -5.41 -14.42 -6.36
C ILE A 87 -6.91 -14.69 -6.25
N TYR A 88 -7.68 -13.67 -5.91
CA TYR A 88 -9.13 -13.71 -5.96
C TYR A 88 -9.62 -13.29 -7.35
N GLU A 89 -10.25 -14.22 -8.06
CA GLU A 89 -10.70 -14.01 -9.45
C GLU A 89 -12.11 -13.40 -9.54
N GLY A 90 -12.82 -13.23 -8.42
CA GLY A 90 -14.17 -12.66 -8.38
C GLY A 90 -14.22 -11.13 -8.51
N VAL A 91 -13.28 -10.54 -9.25
CA VAL A 91 -13.24 -9.10 -9.53
C VAL A 91 -13.93 -8.81 -10.86
N GLU A 92 -14.81 -7.79 -10.90
CA GLU A 92 -15.53 -7.42 -12.12
C GLU A 92 -14.63 -6.79 -13.19
N ASP A 93 -13.67 -5.96 -12.76
CA ASP A 93 -12.67 -5.31 -13.61
C ASP A 93 -11.25 -5.78 -13.23
N PRO A 94 -10.78 -6.93 -13.75
CA PRO A 94 -9.46 -7.46 -13.47
C PRO A 94 -8.32 -6.66 -14.13
N GLU A 95 -8.62 -5.78 -15.09
CA GLU A 95 -7.60 -4.94 -15.72
C GLU A 95 -7.14 -3.82 -14.79
N ASN A 96 -8.07 -3.29 -13.98
CA ASN A 96 -7.80 -2.20 -13.05
C ASN A 96 -7.99 -2.56 -11.57
N THR A 97 -8.40 -3.77 -11.23
CA THR A 97 -8.56 -4.25 -9.85
C THR A 97 -7.81 -5.55 -9.64
N ILE A 98 -7.05 -5.63 -8.54
CA ILE A 98 -6.42 -6.87 -8.09
C ILE A 98 -6.83 -7.13 -6.65
N ALA A 99 -7.14 -8.38 -6.34
CA ALA A 99 -7.39 -8.86 -5.00
C ALA A 99 -6.53 -10.11 -4.78
N LEU A 100 -5.71 -10.11 -3.73
CA LEU A 100 -4.80 -11.23 -3.47
C LEU A 100 -4.53 -11.39 -1.97
N LYS A 101 -4.22 -12.63 -1.60
CA LYS A 101 -3.71 -13.04 -0.29
C LYS A 101 -2.26 -13.45 -0.44
N PHE A 102 -1.41 -13.15 0.53
CA PHE A 102 -0.04 -13.64 0.61
C PHE A 102 0.44 -13.62 2.06
N ARG A 103 1.56 -14.30 2.31
CA ARG A 103 2.20 -14.37 3.61
C ARG A 103 3.55 -13.69 3.62
N VAL A 104 3.89 -13.16 4.77
CA VAL A 104 5.18 -12.56 5.08
C VAL A 104 5.75 -13.24 6.28
N THR A 105 6.83 -13.99 6.10
CA THR A 105 7.56 -14.60 7.20
C THR A 105 8.78 -13.77 7.61
N ARG A 106 8.99 -13.57 8.92
CA ARG A 106 10.18 -12.95 9.52
C ARG A 106 10.60 -13.71 10.77
N ARG A 107 11.82 -13.44 11.25
CA ARG A 107 12.22 -13.83 12.63
C ARG A 107 12.10 -12.61 13.54
N ARG A 108 11.35 -12.74 14.64
CA ARG A 108 11.22 -11.73 15.70
C ARG A 108 11.38 -12.40 17.05
N MET A 109 12.12 -11.76 17.96
CA MET A 109 12.42 -12.29 19.31
C MET A 109 12.89 -13.76 19.33
N GLY A 110 13.68 -14.16 18.33
CA GLY A 110 14.19 -15.54 18.21
C GLY A 110 13.24 -16.55 17.57
N GLU A 111 11.96 -16.21 17.41
CA GLU A 111 10.93 -17.08 16.84
C GLU A 111 10.61 -16.75 15.37
N LYS A 112 10.14 -17.76 14.62
CA LYS A 112 9.60 -17.56 13.27
C LYS A 112 8.14 -17.08 13.41
N VAL A 113 7.87 -15.89 12.93
CA VAL A 113 6.55 -15.26 12.94
C VAL A 113 6.12 -14.96 11.51
N SER A 114 4.82 -14.87 11.29
CA SER A 114 4.27 -14.53 9.98
C SER A 114 3.08 -13.59 10.08
N LEU A 115 2.91 -12.80 9.03
CA LEU A 115 1.76 -11.94 8.78
C LEU A 115 1.04 -12.46 7.54
N LEU A 116 -0.25 -12.76 7.67
CA LEU A 116 -1.12 -13.10 6.54
C LEU A 116 -1.79 -11.82 6.05
N GLN A 117 -1.56 -11.46 4.80
CA GLN A 117 -1.97 -10.20 4.20
C GLN A 117 -2.99 -10.43 3.10
N ARG A 118 -4.10 -9.69 3.16
CA ARG A 118 -5.15 -9.66 2.13
C ARG A 118 -5.27 -8.25 1.62
N VAL A 119 -4.94 -8.05 0.35
CA VAL A 119 -4.93 -6.72 -0.28
C VAL A 119 -5.90 -6.69 -1.44
N VAL A 120 -6.64 -5.58 -1.54
CA VAL A 120 -7.32 -5.19 -2.76
C VAL A 120 -6.75 -3.84 -3.18
N ALA A 121 -6.34 -3.73 -4.44
CA ALA A 121 -5.91 -2.48 -5.02
C ALA A 121 -6.68 -2.21 -6.32
N ARG A 122 -7.00 -0.93 -6.57
CA ARG A 122 -7.64 -0.48 -7.80
C ARG A 122 -6.96 0.76 -8.34
N ARG A 123 -6.78 0.81 -9.66
CA ARG A 123 -6.37 2.02 -10.38
C ARG A 123 -7.57 2.72 -11.00
N PHE A 124 -7.58 4.03 -10.90
CA PHE A 124 -8.47 4.94 -11.62
C PHE A 124 -7.62 5.78 -12.57
N GLN A 125 -7.96 5.74 -13.85
CA GLN A 125 -7.28 6.52 -14.89
C GLN A 125 -8.15 7.70 -15.29
N GLU A 126 -7.62 8.90 -15.11
CA GLU A 126 -8.26 10.16 -15.51
C GLU A 126 -7.43 10.85 -16.59
N THR A 127 -7.98 11.88 -17.21
CA THR A 127 -7.29 12.64 -18.27
C THR A 127 -5.94 13.19 -17.82
N ASN A 128 -5.86 13.68 -16.57
CA ASN A 128 -4.69 14.40 -16.05
C ASN A 128 -4.10 13.79 -14.79
N ARG A 129 -4.53 12.59 -14.38
CA ARG A 129 -3.94 11.89 -13.23
C ARG A 129 -4.23 10.39 -13.26
N VAL A 130 -3.43 9.65 -12.52
CA VAL A 130 -3.66 8.24 -12.22
C VAL A 130 -3.70 8.10 -10.71
N VAL A 131 -4.77 7.51 -10.19
CA VAL A 131 -4.95 7.26 -8.75
C VAL A 131 -4.95 5.76 -8.52
N VAL A 132 -4.07 5.27 -7.65
CA VAL A 132 -4.11 3.89 -7.15
C VAL A 132 -4.51 3.96 -5.69
N VAL A 133 -5.57 3.23 -5.33
CA VAL A 133 -6.01 3.07 -3.94
C VAL A 133 -5.94 1.62 -3.55
N TRP A 134 -5.65 1.36 -2.28
CA TRP A 134 -5.65 0.00 -1.76
C TRP A 134 -6.18 -0.07 -0.33
N LYS A 135 -6.71 -1.25 -0.01
CA LYS A 135 -7.05 -1.70 1.33
C LYS A 135 -6.26 -2.97 1.59
N LEU A 136 -5.61 -3.03 2.72
CA LEU A 136 -4.82 -4.18 3.16
C LEU A 136 -5.24 -4.56 4.58
N PHE A 137 -5.58 -5.82 4.77
CA PHE A 137 -5.83 -6.41 6.08
C PHE A 137 -4.70 -7.38 6.42
N THR A 138 -4.13 -7.20 7.61
CA THR A 138 -3.01 -8.00 8.10
C THR A 138 -3.43 -8.76 9.34
N GLU A 139 -3.30 -10.09 9.33
CA GLU A 139 -3.47 -10.95 10.51
C GLU A 139 -2.12 -11.49 11.00
N GLY A 140 -1.90 -11.41 12.31
CA GLY A 140 -0.74 -12.01 12.95
C GLY A 140 -0.88 -13.52 13.15
N GLU A 141 0.17 -14.26 12.85
CA GLU A 141 0.30 -15.68 13.14
C GLU A 141 1.38 -15.92 14.22
N GLY A 142 1.43 -17.14 14.76
CA GLY A 142 2.37 -17.49 15.84
C GLY A 142 2.09 -16.68 17.11
N MET A 143 3.10 -15.97 17.61
CA MET A 143 2.98 -15.14 18.81
C MET A 143 2.06 -13.91 18.63
N PHE A 144 1.77 -13.51 17.38
CA PHE A 144 0.86 -12.41 17.06
C PHE A 144 -0.58 -12.87 16.80
N ARG A 145 -0.91 -14.11 17.12
CA ARG A 145 -2.28 -14.62 16.97
C ARG A 145 -3.26 -13.70 17.68
N TRP A 146 -4.40 -13.46 17.03
CA TRP A 146 -5.44 -12.52 17.49
C TRP A 146 -5.07 -11.03 17.41
N MET A 147 -3.95 -10.68 16.76
CA MET A 147 -3.63 -9.30 16.42
C MET A 147 -3.88 -9.09 14.93
N HIS A 148 -4.42 -7.93 14.59
CA HIS A 148 -4.66 -7.57 13.21
C HIS A 148 -4.42 -6.08 12.99
N ALA A 149 -4.23 -5.68 11.75
CA ALA A 149 -4.11 -4.28 11.39
C ALA A 149 -4.77 -4.03 10.04
N ASP A 150 -5.43 -2.90 9.96
CA ASP A 150 -5.91 -2.34 8.71
C ASP A 150 -4.87 -1.40 8.12
N GLU A 151 -4.83 -1.33 6.80
CA GLU A 151 -4.14 -0.29 6.07
C GLU A 151 -5.01 0.21 4.92
N THR A 152 -5.12 1.53 4.80
CA THR A 152 -5.71 2.18 3.63
C THR A 152 -4.67 3.12 3.04
N GLY A 153 -4.51 3.08 1.72
CA GLY A 153 -3.51 3.90 1.04
C GLY A 153 -3.91 4.41 -0.32
N TRP A 154 -3.18 5.44 -0.74
CA TRP A 154 -3.35 6.22 -1.95
C TRP A 154 -1.99 6.51 -2.57
N SER A 155 -1.90 6.36 -3.89
CA SER A 155 -0.83 6.90 -4.73
C SER A 155 -1.45 7.70 -5.86
N ILE A 156 -1.11 8.98 -5.97
CA ILE A 156 -1.62 9.91 -6.97
C ILE A 156 -0.47 10.38 -7.84
N ALA A 157 -0.49 9.99 -9.11
CA ALA A 157 0.43 10.48 -10.13
C ALA A 157 -0.25 11.57 -10.96
N ARG A 158 0.38 12.75 -11.08
CA ARG A 158 -0.12 13.89 -11.86
C ARG A 158 1.02 14.65 -12.56
N PRO A 159 0.77 15.37 -13.66
CA PRO A 159 1.80 16.16 -14.33
C PRO A 159 2.40 17.19 -13.37
N SER A 160 3.70 17.44 -13.51
CA SER A 160 4.35 18.57 -12.84
C SER A 160 3.78 19.88 -13.39
N THR A 161 3.54 20.84 -12.49
CA THR A 161 3.12 22.20 -12.84
C THR A 161 4.29 23.13 -13.17
N SER A 162 5.54 22.66 -13.04
CA SER A 162 6.75 23.41 -13.39
C SER A 162 6.86 23.62 -14.89
N SER A 163 7.06 24.87 -15.34
CA SER A 163 7.05 25.27 -16.76
C SER A 163 8.11 24.59 -17.64
N ASP A 164 9.17 24.04 -17.04
CA ASP A 164 10.40 23.71 -17.76
C ASP A 164 10.64 22.20 -17.95
N ALA A 165 9.75 21.32 -17.50
CA ALA A 165 9.91 19.87 -17.68
C ALA A 165 8.59 19.07 -17.76
N THR A 166 8.54 18.09 -18.66
CA THR A 166 7.50 17.04 -18.72
C THR A 166 7.74 16.00 -17.61
N GLY A 167 7.55 16.41 -16.36
CA GLY A 167 7.67 15.55 -15.17
C GLY A 167 6.32 15.08 -14.62
N THR A 168 6.38 14.15 -13.68
CA THR A 168 5.24 13.64 -12.91
C THR A 168 5.52 13.83 -11.43
N ILE A 169 4.55 14.37 -10.70
CA ILE A 169 4.53 14.33 -9.25
C ILE A 169 3.79 13.05 -8.82
N LEU A 170 4.43 12.26 -7.97
CA LEU A 170 3.84 11.11 -7.30
C LEU A 170 3.69 11.42 -5.82
N ASP A 171 2.44 11.59 -5.38
CA ASP A 171 2.08 11.72 -3.98
C ASP A 171 1.65 10.34 -3.46
N THR A 172 2.24 9.85 -2.36
CA THR A 172 1.87 8.58 -1.73
C THR A 172 1.54 8.81 -0.26
N CYS A 173 0.42 8.24 0.20
CA CYS A 173 -0.02 8.29 1.59
C CYS A 173 -0.67 6.96 1.97
N PHE A 174 -0.36 6.43 3.14
CA PHE A 174 -1.08 5.30 3.70
C PHE A 174 -1.12 5.35 5.23
N ARG A 175 -2.17 4.75 5.80
CA ARG A 175 -2.44 4.75 7.23
C ARG A 175 -2.58 3.33 7.71
N HIS A 176 -1.75 2.93 8.67
CA HIS A 176 -1.92 1.67 9.40
C HIS A 176 -2.74 1.91 10.67
N VAL A 177 -3.75 1.07 10.91
CA VAL A 177 -4.57 1.06 12.11
C VAL A 177 -4.41 -0.30 12.79
N PRO A 178 -3.43 -0.45 13.71
CA PRO A 178 -3.29 -1.67 14.50
C PRO A 178 -4.48 -1.85 15.44
N MET A 179 -5.05 -3.05 15.45
CA MET A 179 -6.17 -3.43 16.29
C MET A 179 -5.79 -4.64 17.14
N HIS A 180 -6.08 -4.56 18.42
CA HIS A 180 -5.76 -5.61 19.38
C HIS A 180 -7.04 -6.11 20.03
N PHE A 181 -7.31 -7.43 19.94
CA PHE A 181 -8.40 -8.02 20.71
C PHE A 181 -8.05 -8.06 22.19
N SER A 182 -9.02 -7.72 23.05
CA SER A 182 -8.86 -7.44 24.48
C SER A 182 -8.35 -8.58 25.37
N ASN A 183 -8.10 -9.78 24.83
CA ASN A 183 -7.42 -10.85 25.57
C ASN A 183 -5.88 -10.70 25.60
N SER A 184 -5.29 -9.84 24.75
CA SER A 184 -3.84 -9.57 24.72
C SER A 184 -3.44 -8.24 25.36
N ALA A 185 -4.39 -7.45 25.88
CA ALA A 185 -4.13 -6.18 26.54
C ALA A 185 -3.22 -6.30 27.79
N SER A 186 -2.98 -7.53 28.28
CA SER A 186 -2.03 -7.84 29.35
C SER A 186 -0.59 -8.05 28.86
N CYS A 187 -0.30 -8.05 27.55
CA CYS A 187 1.03 -8.30 26.99
C CYS A 187 1.51 -7.16 26.08
N THR A 188 1.74 -5.99 26.68
CA THR A 188 2.24 -4.78 26.00
C THR A 188 3.45 -5.01 25.08
N PRO A 189 4.49 -5.79 25.45
CA PRO A 189 5.66 -5.97 24.59
C PRO A 189 5.36 -6.66 23.26
N VAL A 190 4.43 -7.63 23.25
CA VAL A 190 4.07 -8.34 22.02
C VAL A 190 3.19 -7.48 21.13
N VAL A 191 2.31 -6.68 21.74
CA VAL A 191 1.46 -5.70 21.05
C VAL A 191 2.33 -4.63 20.37
N ASP A 192 3.32 -4.10 21.09
CA ASP A 192 4.27 -3.12 20.54
C ASP A 192 5.09 -3.73 19.40
N GLU A 193 5.57 -4.98 19.56
CA GLU A 193 6.32 -5.68 18.52
C GLU A 193 5.47 -5.95 17.27
N PHE A 194 4.19 -6.33 17.42
CA PHE A 194 3.28 -6.49 16.29
C PHE A 194 3.09 -5.17 15.55
N THR A 195 2.80 -4.09 16.28
CA THR A 195 2.62 -2.74 15.71
C THR A 195 3.88 -2.29 14.97
N ASN A 196 5.06 -2.47 15.58
CA ASN A 196 6.34 -2.17 14.95
C ASN A 196 6.56 -3.01 13.68
N MET A 197 6.19 -4.29 13.71
CA MET A 197 6.32 -5.17 12.55
C MET A 197 5.40 -4.75 11.40
N VAL A 198 4.15 -4.36 11.67
CA VAL A 198 3.20 -3.87 10.65
C VAL A 198 3.72 -2.57 10.02
N VAL A 199 4.08 -1.59 10.85
CA VAL A 199 4.54 -0.27 10.38
C VAL A 199 5.85 -0.39 9.60
N SER A 200 6.86 -1.08 10.16
CA SER A 200 8.14 -1.28 9.46
C SER A 200 7.95 -2.03 8.15
N ARG A 201 7.00 -2.98 8.10
CA ARG A 201 6.72 -3.70 6.88
C ARG A 201 6.10 -2.82 5.79
N GLY A 202 5.16 -1.94 6.15
CA GLY A 202 4.59 -0.95 5.22
C GLY A 202 5.70 -0.09 4.59
N GLU A 203 6.62 0.42 5.41
CA GLU A 203 7.76 1.21 4.94
C GLU A 203 8.72 0.43 4.03
N GLU A 204 9.07 -0.80 4.42
CA GLU A 204 9.92 -1.69 3.61
C GLU A 204 9.27 -1.99 2.25
N GLU A 205 7.95 -2.19 2.22
CA GLU A 205 7.19 -2.40 0.99
C GLU A 205 7.22 -1.16 0.10
N ASN A 206 6.93 0.03 0.66
CA ASN A 206 6.94 1.29 -0.08
C ASN A 206 8.34 1.54 -0.68
N GLN A 207 9.40 1.41 0.11
CA GLN A 207 10.77 1.56 -0.38
C GLN A 207 11.12 0.55 -1.50
N THR A 208 10.63 -0.69 -1.39
CA THR A 208 10.85 -1.72 -2.43
C THR A 208 10.13 -1.33 -3.72
N VAL A 209 8.88 -0.88 -3.62
CA VAL A 209 8.08 -0.43 -4.76
C VAL A 209 8.71 0.80 -5.42
N LEU A 210 9.13 1.80 -4.66
CA LEU A 210 9.73 3.02 -5.21
C LEU A 210 11.06 2.76 -5.92
N LYS A 211 11.93 1.91 -5.36
CA LYS A 211 13.17 1.49 -6.04
C LYS A 211 12.89 0.72 -7.33
N ALA A 212 11.87 -0.15 -7.32
CA ALA A 212 11.47 -0.88 -8.51
C ALA A 212 10.85 0.05 -9.57
N LEU A 213 10.11 1.08 -9.14
CA LEU A 213 9.55 2.11 -10.02
C LEU A 213 10.67 2.88 -10.73
N GLU A 214 11.63 3.40 -9.97
CA GLU A 214 12.79 4.11 -10.54
C GLU A 214 13.53 3.25 -11.56
N LYS A 215 13.81 1.99 -11.22
CA LYS A 215 14.45 1.05 -12.13
C LYS A 215 13.64 0.83 -13.42
N MET A 216 12.34 0.55 -13.32
CA MET A 216 11.47 0.33 -14.48
C MET A 216 11.44 1.56 -15.41
N LEU A 217 11.39 2.76 -14.84
CA LEU A 217 11.39 4.01 -15.61
C LEU A 217 12.70 4.23 -16.35
N LEU A 218 13.84 3.88 -15.73
CA LEU A 218 15.16 3.97 -16.36
C LEU A 218 15.34 2.92 -17.48
N ASP A 219 14.98 1.66 -17.23
CA ASP A 219 15.16 0.55 -18.19
C ASP A 219 14.35 0.80 -19.49
N ASP A 220 13.09 1.24 -19.35
CA ASP A 220 12.23 1.56 -20.49
C ASP A 220 12.76 2.75 -21.31
N THR A 221 13.42 3.71 -20.64
CA THR A 221 14.05 4.85 -21.34
C THR A 221 15.22 4.37 -22.19
N VAL A 222 16.07 3.49 -21.66
CA VAL A 222 17.20 2.90 -22.42
C VAL A 222 16.68 2.10 -23.62
N ALA A 223 15.63 1.30 -23.44
CA ALA A 223 15.02 0.54 -24.53
C ALA A 223 14.41 1.43 -25.62
N SER A 224 13.88 2.60 -25.26
CA SER A 224 13.33 3.57 -26.23
C SER A 224 14.39 4.35 -27.02
N VAL A 225 15.61 4.47 -26.49
CA VAL A 225 16.74 5.16 -27.15
C VAL A 225 17.52 4.22 -28.09
N MET A 226 17.44 2.90 -27.84
CA MET A 226 18.11 1.88 -28.64
C MET A 226 17.31 1.38 -29.85
N ASN A 227 16.05 1.81 -30.01
CA ASN A 227 15.17 1.50 -31.14
C ASN A 227 14.91 2.75 -31.98
#